data_AF-A0AA45UA79-F1
#
_entry.id   AF-A0AA45UA79-F1
#
_cell.length_a   1.000
_cell.length_b   1.000
_cell.length_c   1.000
_cell.angle_alpha   90.00
_cell.angle_beta   90.00
_cell.angle_gamma   90.00
#
_symmetry.space_group_name_H-M   'P 1'
#
loop_
_entity.id
_entity.type
_entity.pdbx_description
1 polymer ?
#
loop_
_entity_poly.entity_id
_entity_poly.type
_entity_poly.pdbx_seq_one_letter_code
_entity_poly.pdbx_strand_id
1 'polypeptide(L)'
;MHHSRLSTFVIDCKVEDFDAATRFWSAALGRAVKPVDPDSPTYRELEAKDTEPMLLLQQVEHESRIHLDIESDDLDAELERLEALGAKRVAYVQRWWVMEAPTGQRFCIVRPQRGPLAGRANVWDGEGR
;
A
#
# COMPACT_ATOMS: atom_id res chain seq x y z
N MET A 1 -3.56 -22.14 -0.53
CA MET A 1 -2.55 -21.59 -1.45
C MET A 1 -3.07 -20.26 -1.94
N HIS A 2 -2.36 -19.18 -1.62
CA HIS A 2 -2.63 -17.84 -2.12
C HIS A 2 -1.33 -17.12 -2.46
N HIS A 3 -1.41 -15.97 -3.12
CA HIS A 3 -0.25 -15.18 -3.51
C HIS A 3 -0.28 -13.81 -2.84
N SER A 4 0.89 -13.29 -2.49
CA SER A 4 1.02 -11.89 -2.14
C SER A 4 2.35 -11.28 -2.56
N ARG A 5 2.38 -9.96 -2.74
CA ARG A 5 3.59 -9.19 -3.03
C ARG A 5 3.56 -7.83 -2.35
N LEU A 6 4.74 -7.33 -1.97
CA LEU A 6 4.91 -5.90 -1.70
C LEU A 6 4.61 -5.14 -3.00
N SER A 7 3.69 -4.17 -2.94
CA SER A 7 3.26 -3.41 -4.12
C SER A 7 3.69 -1.94 -4.05
N THR A 8 3.38 -1.27 -2.93
CA THR A 8 3.40 0.19 -2.87
C THR A 8 4.07 0.68 -1.59
N PHE A 9 4.87 1.74 -1.71
CA PHE A 9 5.15 2.64 -0.60
C PHE A 9 4.17 3.79 -0.64
N VAL A 10 3.41 3.96 0.44
CA VAL A 10 2.43 5.03 0.59
C VAL A 10 2.98 6.08 1.54
N ILE A 11 3.06 7.33 1.07
CA ILE A 11 3.51 8.49 1.83
C ILE A 11 2.27 9.20 2.37
N ASP A 12 1.96 8.95 3.63
CA ASP A 12 0.83 9.55 4.34
C ASP A 12 1.17 11.00 4.70
N CYS A 13 0.37 11.94 4.19
CA CYS A 13 0.58 13.37 4.32
C CYS A 13 -0.58 14.00 5.11
N LYS A 14 -0.32 14.35 6.37
CA LYS A 14 -1.24 15.15 7.20
C LYS A 14 -1.09 16.63 6.87
N VAL A 15 -1.80 17.10 5.85
CA VAL A 15 -1.71 18.48 5.34
C VAL A 15 -3.08 18.96 4.88
N GLU A 16 -3.29 20.28 4.94
CA GLU A 16 -4.46 20.92 4.31
C GLU A 16 -4.26 21.10 2.80
N ASP A 17 -3.08 21.57 2.38
CA ASP A 17 -2.70 21.68 0.96
C ASP A 17 -1.96 20.42 0.49
N PHE A 18 -2.74 19.46 -0.03
CA PHE A 18 -2.19 18.20 -0.55
C PHE A 18 -1.41 18.38 -1.87
N ASP A 19 -1.75 19.38 -2.67
CA ASP A 19 -1.03 19.66 -3.91
C ASP A 19 0.38 20.21 -3.61
N ALA A 20 0.57 20.96 -2.53
CA ALA A 20 1.91 21.35 -2.06
C ALA A 20 2.77 20.15 -1.66
N ALA A 21 2.22 19.20 -0.89
CA ALA A 21 2.93 17.97 -0.54
C ALA A 21 3.29 17.16 -1.80
N THR A 22 2.37 17.10 -2.77
CA THR A 22 2.57 16.41 -4.05
C THR A 22 3.71 17.04 -4.86
N ARG A 23 3.72 18.38 -4.99
CA ARG A 23 4.82 19.10 -5.65
C ARG A 23 6.17 18.82 -4.98
N PHE A 24 6.21 18.83 -3.65
CA PHE A 24 7.43 18.54 -2.90
C PHE A 24 7.95 17.13 -3.20
N TRP A 25 7.14 16.08 -3.04
CA TRP A 25 7.59 14.70 -3.23
C TRP A 25 7.91 14.37 -4.69
N SER A 26 7.14 14.90 -5.64
CA SER A 26 7.45 14.81 -7.06
C SER A 26 8.85 15.38 -7.36
N ALA A 27 9.15 16.58 -6.87
CA ALA A 27 10.45 17.21 -7.05
C ALA A 27 11.58 16.48 -6.30
N ALA A 28 11.34 16.09 -5.04
CA ALA A 28 12.33 15.43 -4.19
C ALA A 28 12.77 14.07 -4.74
N LEU A 29 11.84 13.32 -5.34
CA LEU A 29 12.11 12.00 -5.92
C LEU A 29 12.41 12.06 -7.43
N GLY A 30 12.29 13.24 -8.05
CA GLY A 30 12.48 13.42 -9.49
C GLY A 30 11.49 12.59 -10.33
N ARG A 31 10.25 12.44 -9.85
CA ARG A 31 9.21 11.63 -10.51
C ARG A 31 8.03 12.50 -10.93
N ALA A 32 7.54 12.30 -12.14
CA ALA A 32 6.31 12.97 -12.57
C ALA A 32 5.10 12.43 -11.78
N VAL A 33 4.10 13.28 -11.59
CA VAL A 33 2.80 12.89 -11.03
C VAL A 33 1.98 12.30 -12.17
N LYS A 34 1.39 11.11 -11.96
CA LYS A 34 0.46 10.51 -12.91
C LYS A 34 -0.86 11.30 -12.96
N PRO A 35 -1.69 11.13 -14.01
CA PRO A 35 -3.01 11.72 -14.06
C PRO A 35 -3.82 11.44 -12.79
N VAL A 36 -4.43 12.48 -12.23
CA VAL A 36 -5.24 12.38 -11.02
C VAL A 36 -6.55 11.66 -11.34
N ASP A 37 -6.88 10.65 -10.54
CA ASP A 37 -8.20 10.03 -10.54
C ASP A 37 -9.21 10.93 -9.80
N PRO A 38 -10.24 11.48 -10.48
CA PRO A 38 -11.23 12.35 -9.86
C PRO A 38 -12.05 11.64 -8.77
N ASP A 39 -12.19 10.32 -8.84
CA ASP A 39 -12.95 9.53 -7.86
C ASP A 39 -12.12 9.23 -6.60
N SER A 40 -10.82 9.52 -6.63
CA SER A 40 -9.86 9.28 -5.55
C SER A 40 -9.05 10.56 -5.22
N PRO A 41 -9.70 11.69 -4.87
CA PRO A 41 -9.04 12.99 -4.80
C PRO A 41 -7.98 13.11 -3.69
N THR A 42 -8.04 12.23 -2.68
CA THR A 42 -7.09 12.17 -1.57
C THR A 42 -5.83 11.37 -1.90
N TYR A 43 -5.66 10.91 -3.14
CA TYR A 43 -4.49 10.16 -3.60
C TYR A 43 -3.78 10.84 -4.76
N ARG A 44 -2.44 10.67 -4.81
CA ARG A 44 -1.61 11.05 -5.96
C ARG A 44 -0.57 9.97 -6.20
N GLU A 45 -0.50 9.44 -7.41
CA GLU A 45 0.53 8.46 -7.77
C GLU A 45 1.69 9.14 -8.47
N LEU A 46 2.91 8.79 -8.11
CA LEU A 46 4.13 9.19 -8.80
C LEU A 46 4.58 8.07 -9.73
N GLU A 47 5.19 8.44 -10.86
CA GLU A 47 5.81 7.47 -11.76
C GLU A 47 6.89 6.65 -11.04
N ALA A 48 6.81 5.33 -11.19
CA ALA A 48 7.80 4.36 -10.71
C ALA A 48 8.14 3.39 -11.86
N LYS A 49 9.35 2.83 -11.86
CA LYS A 49 9.73 1.81 -12.85
C LYS A 49 8.99 0.50 -12.58
N ASP A 50 8.89 -0.36 -13.57
CA ASP A 50 8.27 -1.69 -13.42
C ASP A 50 8.99 -2.60 -12.41
N THR A 51 10.27 -2.33 -12.18
CA THR A 51 11.10 -3.04 -11.19
C THR A 51 11.09 -2.39 -9.80
N GLU A 52 10.39 -1.27 -9.63
CA GLU A 52 10.28 -0.52 -8.38
C GLU A 52 8.87 -0.72 -7.79
N PRO A 53 8.71 -0.65 -6.44
CA PRO A 53 7.40 -0.49 -5.83
C PRO A 53 6.72 0.78 -6.34
N MET A 54 5.39 0.77 -6.40
CA MET A 54 4.62 1.99 -6.65
C MET A 54 4.90 3.03 -5.56
N LEU A 55 4.76 4.29 -5.96
CA LEU A 55 4.89 5.44 -5.07
C LEU A 55 3.55 6.17 -5.05
N LEU A 56 2.87 6.09 -3.92
CA LEU A 56 1.57 6.71 -3.72
C LEU A 56 1.68 7.74 -2.60
N LEU A 57 1.08 8.90 -2.78
CA LEU A 57 0.82 9.84 -1.69
C LEU A 57 -0.65 9.70 -1.31
N GLN A 58 -0.91 9.80 0.00
CA GLN A 58 -2.27 9.81 0.55
C GLN A 58 -2.43 10.98 1.51
N GLN A 59 -3.47 11.79 1.31
CA GLN A 59 -3.88 12.79 2.30
C GLN A 59 -4.58 12.08 3.47
N VAL A 60 -4.15 12.37 4.69
CA VAL A 60 -4.64 11.70 5.91
C VAL A 60 -4.92 12.68 7.05
N GLU A 61 -5.68 12.22 8.04
CA GLU A 61 -5.95 12.98 9.28
C GLU A 61 -5.04 12.57 10.46
N HIS A 62 -4.38 11.41 10.38
CA HIS A 62 -3.41 10.96 11.39
C HIS A 62 -2.01 11.54 11.10
N GLU A 63 -1.07 11.41 12.04
CA GLU A 63 0.32 11.88 11.84
C GLU A 63 0.98 11.30 10.58
N SER A 64 1.72 12.16 9.87
CA SER A 64 2.43 11.80 8.64
C SER A 64 3.43 10.68 8.88
N ARG A 65 3.48 9.72 7.96
CA ARG A 65 4.33 8.53 8.02
C ARG A 65 4.42 7.88 6.65
N ILE A 66 5.13 6.76 6.56
CA ILE A 66 5.12 5.89 5.38
C ILE A 66 4.54 4.55 5.79
N HIS A 67 3.66 3.98 4.95
CA HIS A 67 3.17 2.62 5.11
C HIS A 67 3.34 1.80 3.83
N LEU A 68 3.15 0.48 3.96
CA LEU A 68 3.27 -0.48 2.87
C LEU A 68 1.89 -0.96 2.43
N ASP A 69 1.70 -1.15 1.12
CA ASP A 69 0.63 -1.98 0.60
C ASP A 69 1.17 -3.35 0.18
N ILE A 70 0.52 -4.40 0.68
CA ILE A 70 0.70 -5.77 0.22
C ILE A 70 -0.51 -6.15 -0.61
N GLU A 71 -0.28 -6.49 -1.87
CA GLU A 71 -1.33 -7.02 -2.74
C GLU A 71 -1.51 -8.51 -2.51
N SER A 72 -2.76 -8.99 -2.42
CA SER A 72 -3.08 -10.41 -2.40
C SER A 72 -4.30 -10.76 -3.24
N ASP A 73 -4.27 -11.95 -3.85
CA ASP A 73 -5.41 -12.54 -4.55
C ASP A 73 -6.47 -13.13 -3.60
N ASP A 74 -6.08 -13.40 -2.35
CA ASP A 74 -6.96 -13.83 -1.26
C ASP A 74 -6.67 -13.01 0.01
N LEU A 75 -7.52 -12.01 0.27
CA LEU A 75 -7.34 -11.12 1.41
C LEU A 75 -7.44 -11.88 2.73
N ASP A 76 -8.43 -12.75 2.88
CA ASP A 76 -8.68 -13.42 4.16
C ASP A 76 -7.54 -14.38 4.49
N ALA A 77 -7.06 -15.14 3.50
CA ALA A 77 -5.89 -16.02 3.68
C ALA A 77 -4.61 -15.24 4.02
N GLU A 78 -4.39 -14.07 3.41
CA GLU A 78 -3.22 -13.24 3.72
C GLU A 78 -3.32 -12.60 5.12
N LEU A 79 -4.51 -12.18 5.54
CA LEU A 79 -4.74 -11.69 6.89
C LEU A 79 -4.43 -12.78 7.93
N GLU A 80 -4.99 -13.99 7.75
CA GLU A 80 -4.75 -15.12 8.65
C GLU A 80 -3.26 -15.46 8.75
N ARG A 81 -2.54 -15.47 7.60
CA ARG A 81 -1.09 -15.70 7.57
C ARG A 81 -0.33 -14.64 8.36
N LEU A 82 -0.68 -13.37 8.21
CA LEU A 82 -0.01 -12.26 8.90
C LEU A 82 -0.36 -12.20 10.39
N GLU A 83 -1.59 -12.55 10.77
CA GLU A 83 -2.01 -12.70 12.16
C GLU A 83 -1.23 -13.83 12.85
N ALA A 84 -0.97 -14.93 12.16
CA ALA A 84 -0.11 -16.01 12.65
C ALA A 84 1.35 -15.56 12.89
N LEU A 85 1.81 -14.52 12.21
CA LEU A 85 3.11 -13.87 12.44
C LEU A 85 3.06 -12.79 13.55
N GLY A 86 1.89 -12.56 14.15
CA GLY A 86 1.67 -11.62 15.24
C GLY A 86 1.14 -10.25 14.84
N ALA A 87 0.78 -10.03 13.56
CA ALA A 87 0.09 -8.82 13.15
C ALA A 87 -1.35 -8.79 13.68
N LYS A 88 -1.97 -7.61 13.71
CA LYS A 88 -3.35 -7.41 14.17
C LYS A 88 -4.17 -6.69 13.12
N ARG A 89 -5.43 -7.10 12.91
CA ARG A 89 -6.40 -6.29 12.14
C ARG A 89 -6.73 -5.02 12.89
N VAL A 90 -6.69 -3.88 12.21
CA VAL A 90 -7.00 -2.56 12.78
C VAL A 90 -8.36 -2.07 12.28
N ALA A 91 -8.56 -2.09 10.96
CA ALA A 91 -9.79 -1.60 10.34
C ALA A 91 -9.98 -2.18 8.94
N TYR A 92 -11.23 -2.35 8.53
CA TYR A 92 -11.58 -2.55 7.13
C TYR A 92 -12.04 -1.22 6.55
N VAL A 93 -11.38 -0.75 5.50
CA VAL A 93 -11.63 0.56 4.88
C VAL A 93 -12.01 0.35 3.43
N GLN A 94 -13.28 0.60 3.12
CA GLN A 94 -13.89 0.42 1.79
C GLN A 94 -13.72 -1.00 1.24
N ARG A 95 -12.54 -1.32 0.70
CA ARG A 95 -12.19 -2.58 0.02
C ARG A 95 -10.87 -3.21 0.46
N TRP A 96 -10.18 -2.65 1.45
CA TRP A 96 -8.89 -3.14 1.94
C TRP A 96 -8.86 -3.20 3.47
N TRP A 97 -7.89 -3.96 3.99
CA TRP A 97 -7.65 -4.06 5.43
C TRP A 97 -6.43 -3.25 5.82
N VAL A 98 -6.54 -2.51 6.93
CA VAL A 98 -5.40 -1.95 7.65
C VAL A 98 -5.01 -2.95 8.73
N MET A 99 -3.74 -3.32 8.75
CA MET A 99 -3.11 -4.17 9.75
C MET A 99 -2.04 -3.39 10.53
N GLU A 100 -1.67 -3.91 11.70
CA GLU A 100 -0.56 -3.42 12.51
C GLU A 100 0.42 -4.55 12.80
N ALA A 101 1.71 -4.31 12.52
CA ALA A 101 2.78 -5.25 12.80
C ALA A 101 3.05 -5.34 14.32
N PRO A 102 3.72 -6.40 14.82
CA PRO A 102 4.07 -6.52 16.24
C PRO A 102 4.83 -5.32 16.82
N THR A 103 5.57 -4.60 15.96
CA THR A 103 6.38 -3.42 16.31
C THR A 103 5.64 -2.07 16.11
N GLY A 104 4.34 -2.09 15.79
CA GLY A 104 3.46 -0.91 15.78
C GLY A 104 3.30 -0.18 14.44
N GLN A 105 4.00 -0.59 13.38
CA GLN A 105 3.80 -0.03 12.04
C GLN A 105 2.45 -0.49 11.49
N ARG A 106 1.67 0.43 10.92
CA ARG A 106 0.47 0.04 10.15
C ARG A 106 0.81 -0.13 8.68
N PHE A 107 0.11 -1.03 8.02
CA PHE A 107 0.24 -1.36 6.61
C PHE A 107 -1.10 -1.90 6.08
N CYS A 108 -1.27 -1.96 4.77
CA CYS A 108 -2.54 -2.35 4.15
C CYS A 108 -2.42 -3.66 3.37
N ILE A 109 -3.49 -4.46 3.39
CA ILE A 109 -3.68 -5.60 2.49
C ILE A 109 -4.75 -5.24 1.48
N VAL A 110 -4.37 -5.21 0.21
CA VAL A 110 -5.19 -4.70 -0.90
C VAL A 110 -5.37 -5.78 -1.98
N ARG A 111 -6.41 -5.65 -2.81
CA ARG A 111 -6.53 -6.44 -4.04
C ARG A 111 -5.49 -5.99 -5.08
N PRO A 112 -5.08 -6.84 -6.04
CA PRO A 112 -4.06 -6.48 -7.02
C PRO A 112 -4.45 -5.26 -7.84
N GLN A 113 -3.55 -4.27 -7.91
CA GLN A 113 -3.76 -3.01 -8.64
C GLN A 113 -2.87 -2.95 -9.89
N ARG A 114 -1.70 -3.63 -9.90
CA ARG A 114 -0.75 -3.66 -11.03
C ARG A 114 -0.92 -4.86 -11.97
N GLY A 115 -2.16 -5.31 -12.18
CA GLY A 115 -2.45 -6.53 -12.93
C GLY A 115 -2.07 -7.81 -12.19
N PRO A 116 -2.03 -8.96 -12.89
CA PRO A 116 -1.89 -10.28 -12.26
C PRO A 116 -0.67 -10.43 -11.34
N LEU A 117 -0.82 -11.23 -10.30
CA LEU A 117 0.24 -11.57 -9.35
C LEU A 117 1.24 -12.60 -9.91
N ALA A 118 0.84 -13.39 -10.90
CA ALA A 118 1.63 -14.48 -11.46
C ALA A 118 3.06 -14.05 -11.86
N GLY A 119 4.06 -14.79 -11.38
CA GLY A 119 5.49 -14.58 -11.68
C GLY A 119 6.17 -13.41 -10.98
N ARG A 120 5.43 -12.60 -10.19
CA ARG A 120 5.96 -11.45 -9.44
C ARG A 120 5.53 -11.43 -7.97
N ALA A 121 4.96 -12.53 -7.49
CA ALA A 121 4.44 -12.67 -6.14
C ALA A 121 4.98 -13.93 -5.48
N ASN A 122 5.03 -13.90 -4.15
CA ASN A 122 5.28 -15.09 -3.36
C ASN A 122 4.06 -16.00 -3.41
N VAL A 123 4.33 -17.29 -3.26
CA VAL A 123 3.33 -18.36 -3.20
C VAL A 123 3.29 -18.86 -1.76
N TRP A 124 2.11 -18.92 -1.15
CA TRP A 124 1.92 -19.35 0.23
C TRP A 124 1.03 -20.58 0.29
N ASP A 125 1.64 -21.75 0.50
CA ASP A 125 0.93 -23.05 0.47
C ASP A 125 0.41 -23.50 1.84
N GLY A 126 0.46 -22.65 2.86
CA GLY A 126 0.07 -22.98 4.24
C GLY A 126 1.19 -23.59 5.08
N GLU A 127 2.32 -23.94 4.46
CA GLU A 127 3.57 -24.23 5.15
C GLU A 127 4.39 -22.95 5.24
N GLY A 128 4.42 -22.33 6.42
CA GLY A 128 5.10 -21.06 6.66
C GLY A 128 6.54 -21.07 6.14
N ARG A 129 6.80 -20.25 5.12
CA ARG A 129 8.12 -19.73 4.77
C ARG A 129 8.03 -18.22 4.63
#